data_AF-A0A127JPY7-F1
#
_entry.id   AF-A0A127JPY7-F1
#
_cell.length_a   1.000
_cell.length_b   1.000
_cell.length_c   1.000
_cell.angle_alpha   90.00
_cell.angle_beta   90.00
_cell.angle_gamma   90.00
#
_symmetry.space_group_name_H-M   'P 1'
#
loop_
_entity.id
_entity.type
_entity.pdbx_description
1 polymer ?
#
loop_
_entity_poly.entity_id
_entity_poly.type
_entity_poly.pdbx_seq_one_letter_code
_entity_poly.pdbx_strand_id
1 'polypeptide(L)'
;MHLFASTRAVVLGTVVVLCQPIVTLPAHADGGCVTRPLTTAESARVKANFGAIAAALPKAPKGWEADEDEGANSARDGVCKSGHDPYRYSFIRRFNRADNVQARQQKVVEASAGLHTASAQATMDSFDKRQQALAAQMEKAAAKQDLAAVQRLGAQMEKLEAERAKAMNAGGALDRTDAAAAEAGKDSAITIGVDVNRDEYSFGGKATSVKIDGADAAYLFNVTGEAAIFLGAWGPVQDHFLKARVDDAKAQPQWPVQNIVVYFQADKSRLPALMKQVDVPKLRALMAR
;
A
#
# COMPACT_ATOMS: atom_id res chain seq x y z
N MET A 1 -22.33 17.30 -66.07
CA MET A 1 -23.68 17.63 -65.56
C MET A 1 -24.68 16.68 -66.19
N HIS A 2 -25.06 15.61 -65.50
CA HIS A 2 -26.31 14.89 -65.74
C HIS A 2 -26.79 14.29 -64.42
N LEU A 3 -27.92 14.81 -63.96
CA LEU A 3 -28.77 14.20 -62.95
C LEU A 3 -29.42 12.95 -63.53
N PHE A 4 -29.49 11.87 -62.74
CA PHE A 4 -30.66 10.99 -62.73
C PHE A 4 -30.87 10.44 -61.31
N ALA A 5 -32.03 10.77 -60.76
CA ALA A 5 -32.63 10.17 -59.59
C ALA A 5 -33.37 8.87 -59.99
N SER A 6 -33.38 7.86 -59.11
CA SER A 6 -34.55 6.98 -58.89
C SER A 6 -34.25 6.02 -57.73
N THR A 7 -34.83 6.23 -56.54
CA THR A 7 -36.06 5.65 -55.97
C THR A 7 -35.98 4.20 -55.45
N ARG A 8 -36.45 4.06 -54.19
CA ARG A 8 -37.07 2.91 -53.50
C ARG A 8 -36.16 1.81 -52.93
N ALA A 9 -36.08 1.80 -51.60
CA ALA A 9 -35.97 0.55 -50.83
C ALA A 9 -36.77 0.66 -49.52
N VAL A 10 -37.98 0.08 -49.58
CA VAL A 10 -38.67 -0.73 -48.56
C VAL A 10 -38.33 -0.45 -47.09
N VAL A 11 -39.28 0.18 -46.39
CA VAL A 11 -39.39 0.19 -44.93
C VAL A 11 -39.99 -1.15 -44.50
N LEU A 12 -39.15 -2.07 -44.05
CA LEU A 12 -39.56 -3.27 -43.32
C LEU A 12 -39.50 -2.96 -41.83
N GLY A 13 -40.67 -2.62 -41.27
CA GLY A 13 -40.86 -2.41 -39.84
C GLY A 13 -40.57 -3.69 -39.07
N THR A 14 -39.48 -3.69 -38.30
CA THR A 14 -39.19 -4.71 -37.30
C THR A 14 -39.64 -4.15 -35.96
N VAL A 15 -40.79 -4.61 -35.47
CA VAL A 15 -41.22 -4.36 -34.09
C VAL A 15 -40.35 -5.23 -33.19
N VAL A 16 -39.22 -4.67 -32.75
CA VAL A 16 -38.41 -5.25 -31.68
C VAL A 16 -39.12 -4.91 -30.37
N VAL A 17 -39.89 -5.86 -29.84
CA VAL A 17 -40.34 -5.83 -28.44
C VAL A 17 -39.09 -6.02 -27.59
N LEU A 18 -38.50 -4.90 -27.18
CA LEU A 18 -37.44 -4.81 -26.16
C LEU A 18 -38.04 -5.24 -24.82
N CYS A 19 -38.13 -6.55 -24.58
CA CYS A 19 -38.13 -7.10 -23.23
C CYS A 19 -36.72 -6.89 -22.68
N GLN A 20 -36.46 -5.70 -22.13
CA GLN A 20 -35.29 -5.51 -21.28
C GLN A 20 -35.52 -6.37 -20.03
N PRO A 21 -34.67 -7.36 -19.72
CA PRO A 21 -34.67 -7.94 -18.40
C PRO A 21 -34.41 -6.78 -17.43
N ILE A 22 -35.35 -6.55 -16.52
CA ILE A 22 -35.13 -5.71 -15.35
C ILE A 22 -34.02 -6.41 -14.57
N VAL A 23 -32.78 -6.06 -14.88
CA VAL A 23 -31.63 -6.38 -14.04
C VAL A 23 -31.87 -5.59 -12.77
N THR A 24 -32.46 -6.23 -11.77
CA THR A 24 -32.39 -5.74 -10.40
C THR A 24 -30.93 -5.81 -10.01
N LEU A 25 -30.20 -4.75 -10.35
CA LEU A 25 -28.91 -4.48 -9.71
C LEU A 25 -29.20 -4.56 -8.21
N PRO A 26 -28.47 -5.39 -7.44
CA PRO A 26 -28.59 -5.34 -6.00
C PRO A 26 -28.41 -3.87 -5.63
N ALA A 27 -29.44 -3.29 -5.04
CA ALA A 27 -29.30 -2.02 -4.34
C ALA A 27 -28.28 -2.32 -3.25
N HIS A 28 -27.03 -2.03 -3.56
CA HIS A 28 -25.99 -1.91 -2.56
C HIS A 28 -26.50 -0.81 -1.64
N ALA A 29 -27.21 -1.22 -0.59
CA ALA A 29 -27.36 -0.47 0.65
C ALA A 29 -25.99 -0.42 1.33
N ASP A 30 -24.98 0.01 0.56
CA ASP A 30 -23.75 0.51 1.11
C ASP A 30 -24.23 1.75 1.84
N GLY A 31 -24.34 1.62 3.18
CA GLY A 31 -24.65 2.70 4.11
C GLY A 31 -23.53 3.74 4.09
N GLY A 32 -23.23 4.27 2.90
CA GLY A 32 -22.27 5.29 2.62
C GLY A 32 -22.71 6.51 3.39
N CYS A 33 -21.97 6.77 4.44
CA CYS A 33 -22.21 7.91 5.28
C CYS A 33 -22.05 9.19 4.44
N VAL A 34 -23.12 9.99 4.32
CA VAL A 34 -23.04 11.27 3.61
C VAL A 34 -22.08 12.18 4.37
N THR A 35 -20.98 12.59 3.74
CA THR A 35 -19.96 13.41 4.37
C THR A 35 -20.26 14.91 4.24
N ARG A 36 -19.74 15.71 5.17
CA ARG A 36 -19.66 17.18 5.06
C ARG A 36 -18.23 17.66 5.33
N PRO A 37 -17.80 18.82 4.79
CA PRO A 37 -16.51 19.38 5.16
C PRO A 37 -16.44 19.70 6.66
N LEU A 38 -15.22 19.74 7.17
CA LEU A 38 -14.93 20.21 8.53
C LEU A 38 -15.28 21.70 8.64
N THR A 39 -15.88 22.09 9.76
CA THR A 39 -15.97 23.50 10.14
C THR A 39 -14.59 24.03 10.57
N THR A 40 -14.44 25.36 10.63
CA THR A 40 -13.19 25.99 11.08
C THR A 40 -12.76 25.52 12.48
N ALA A 41 -13.72 25.36 13.41
CA ALA A 41 -13.43 24.91 14.78
C ALA A 41 -12.98 23.44 14.82
N GLU A 42 -13.60 22.58 14.00
CA GLU A 42 -13.22 21.17 13.88
C GLU A 42 -11.84 21.00 13.25
N SER A 43 -11.56 21.74 12.18
CA SER A 43 -10.24 21.78 11.55
C SER A 43 -9.16 22.27 12.53
N ALA A 44 -9.44 23.34 13.29
CA ALA A 44 -8.53 23.85 14.31
C ALA A 44 -8.26 22.81 15.42
N ARG A 45 -9.28 22.06 15.85
CA ARG A 45 -9.14 20.97 16.82
C ARG A 45 -8.25 19.85 16.28
N VAL A 46 -8.51 19.38 15.07
CA VAL A 46 -7.71 18.32 14.42
C VAL A 46 -6.25 18.77 14.29
N LYS A 47 -6.01 20.02 13.85
CA LYS A 47 -4.66 20.60 13.75
C LYS A 47 -3.96 20.68 15.11
N ALA A 48 -4.67 21.07 16.17
CA ALA A 48 -4.11 21.09 17.52
C ALA A 48 -3.75 19.67 18.01
N ASN A 49 -4.56 18.67 17.70
CA ASN A 49 -4.27 17.28 18.00
C ASN A 49 -3.03 16.79 17.24
N PHE A 50 -2.87 17.15 15.96
CA PHE A 50 -1.64 16.82 15.21
C PHE A 50 -0.38 17.41 15.83
N GLY A 51 -0.41 18.68 16.27
CA GLY A 51 0.73 19.27 16.96
C GLY A 51 1.09 18.53 18.27
N ALA A 52 0.09 18.10 19.02
CA ALA A 52 0.28 17.33 20.24
C ALA A 52 0.79 15.90 19.97
N ILE A 53 0.26 15.23 18.95
CA ILE A 53 0.74 13.91 18.49
C ILE A 53 2.20 14.03 18.05
N ALA A 54 2.52 14.97 17.18
CA ALA A 54 3.87 15.22 16.66
C ALA A 54 4.90 15.46 17.79
N ALA A 55 4.49 16.15 18.86
CA ALA A 55 5.31 16.42 20.04
C ALA A 55 5.43 15.23 21.02
N ALA A 56 4.56 14.24 20.90
CA ALA A 56 4.59 13.01 21.71
C ALA A 56 5.37 11.87 21.06
N LEU A 57 5.61 11.95 19.75
CA LEU A 57 6.37 10.94 19.01
C LEU A 57 7.89 11.14 19.12
N PRO A 58 8.68 10.06 18.93
CA PRO A 58 10.13 10.15 18.91
C PRO A 58 10.64 11.16 17.88
N LYS A 59 11.81 11.72 18.15
CA LYS A 59 12.57 12.51 17.18
C LYS A 59 13.36 11.59 16.25
N ALA A 60 13.84 12.14 15.12
CA ALA A 60 14.73 11.41 14.23
C ALA A 60 15.97 10.92 15.01
N PRO A 61 16.33 9.63 14.91
CA PRO A 61 17.57 9.14 15.50
C PRO A 61 18.80 9.87 14.92
N LYS A 62 19.93 9.86 15.64
CA LYS A 62 21.17 10.44 15.12
C LYS A 62 21.56 9.80 13.79
N GLY A 63 21.85 10.62 12.78
CA GLY A 63 22.19 10.17 11.42
C GLY A 63 20.97 9.92 10.52
N TRP A 64 19.77 10.20 11.01
CA TRP A 64 18.52 10.08 10.26
C TRP A 64 17.93 11.47 10.03
N GLU A 65 17.28 11.61 8.88
CA GLU A 65 16.52 12.79 8.51
C GLU A 65 15.04 12.47 8.62
N ALA A 66 14.25 13.46 9.06
CA ALA A 66 12.80 13.35 9.03
C ALA A 66 12.30 13.83 7.68
N ASP A 67 11.42 13.04 7.07
CA ASP A 67 10.58 13.54 6.00
C ASP A 67 9.57 14.55 6.57
N GLU A 68 8.84 15.24 5.70
CA GLU A 68 7.72 16.06 6.14
C GLU A 68 6.68 15.19 6.87
N ASP A 69 6.20 15.67 8.03
CA ASP A 69 5.14 15.00 8.78
C ASP A 69 3.86 14.98 7.94
N GLU A 70 3.43 13.80 7.52
CA GLU A 70 2.18 13.58 6.78
C GLU A 70 1.03 13.46 7.77
N GLY A 71 0.07 14.38 7.73
CA GLY A 71 -1.06 14.29 8.67
C GLY A 71 -1.99 15.48 8.60
N ALA A 72 -1.42 16.68 8.45
CA ALA A 72 -2.22 17.92 8.35
C ALA A 72 -3.26 17.88 7.20
N ASN A 73 -3.01 17.06 6.17
CA ASN A 73 -3.86 16.92 4.99
C ASN A 73 -4.56 15.53 4.88
N SER A 74 -4.31 14.58 5.79
CA SER A 74 -4.91 13.23 5.75
C SER A 74 -6.21 13.11 6.56
N ALA A 75 -6.67 14.22 7.15
CA ALA A 75 -8.00 14.32 7.70
C ALA A 75 -9.01 13.92 6.60
N ARG A 76 -9.81 12.87 6.82
CA ARG A 76 -10.82 12.44 5.84
C ARG A 76 -11.62 13.66 5.38
N ASP A 77 -11.86 13.75 4.07
CA ASP A 77 -12.53 14.87 3.38
C ASP A 77 -13.94 15.20 3.90
N GLY A 78 -14.46 14.41 4.82
CA GLY A 78 -15.57 14.87 5.62
C GLY A 78 -15.94 14.04 6.82
N VAL A 79 -16.82 14.67 7.56
CA VAL A 79 -17.48 14.19 8.76
C VAL A 79 -18.76 13.51 8.36
N CYS A 80 -19.02 12.36 8.96
CA CYS A 80 -20.28 11.65 8.82
C CYS A 80 -21.48 12.49 9.28
N LYS A 81 -22.47 12.74 8.41
CA LYS A 81 -23.70 13.48 8.75
C LYS A 81 -24.53 12.81 9.83
N SER A 82 -24.42 11.49 9.99
CA SER A 82 -25.06 10.75 11.08
C SER A 82 -24.63 11.26 12.46
N GLY A 83 -23.43 11.84 12.58
CA GLY A 83 -22.89 12.35 13.83
C GLY A 83 -22.58 11.27 14.88
N HIS A 84 -22.79 9.99 14.55
CA HIS A 84 -22.63 8.85 15.45
C HIS A 84 -21.26 8.19 15.35
N ASP A 85 -20.56 8.38 14.22
CA ASP A 85 -19.24 7.81 14.01
C ASP A 85 -18.15 8.75 14.56
N PRO A 86 -17.26 8.23 15.43
CA PRO A 86 -16.10 8.98 15.88
C PRO A 86 -15.26 9.45 14.69
N TYR A 87 -14.86 10.72 14.68
CA TYR A 87 -14.03 11.26 13.61
C TYR A 87 -12.66 10.59 13.65
N ARG A 88 -12.29 9.93 12.55
CA ARG A 88 -11.03 9.18 12.41
C ARG A 88 -10.05 9.97 11.57
N TYR A 89 -8.79 9.96 12.00
CA TYR A 89 -7.71 10.59 11.28
C TYR A 89 -6.40 9.88 11.62
N SER A 90 -5.41 10.03 10.76
CA SER A 90 -4.08 9.45 10.93
C SER A 90 -3.00 10.51 10.82
N PHE A 91 -1.92 10.30 11.54
CA PHE A 91 -0.68 11.07 11.45
C PHE A 91 0.46 10.09 11.14
N ILE A 92 1.37 10.44 10.25
CA ILE A 92 2.49 9.61 9.84
C ILE A 92 3.75 10.47 9.86
N ARG A 93 4.78 9.97 10.54
CA ARG A 93 6.14 10.49 10.50
C ARG A 93 7.06 9.44 9.91
N ARG A 94 7.86 9.82 8.92
CA ARG A 94 8.89 8.96 8.35
C ARG A 94 10.27 9.51 8.63
N PHE A 95 11.18 8.60 8.93
CA PHE A 95 12.61 8.89 9.00
C PHE A 95 13.33 8.07 7.96
N ASN A 96 14.23 8.71 7.23
CA ASN A 96 15.14 8.04 6.33
C ASN A 96 16.56 8.15 6.86
N ARG A 97 17.28 7.05 6.73
CA ARG A 97 18.67 7.00 7.14
C ARG A 97 19.49 7.84 6.16
N ALA A 98 20.08 8.93 6.63
CA ALA A 98 20.84 9.86 5.80
C ALA A 98 22.34 9.53 5.79
N ASP A 99 22.84 8.89 6.85
CA ASP A 99 24.19 8.33 6.81
C ASP A 99 24.29 7.24 5.74
N ASN A 100 25.48 7.12 5.14
CA ASN A 100 25.91 6.02 4.29
C ASN A 100 25.05 5.69 3.04
N VAL A 101 24.16 6.59 2.60
CA VAL A 101 23.33 6.40 1.38
C VAL A 101 24.20 6.03 0.18
N GLN A 102 25.30 6.75 -0.04
CA GLN A 102 26.24 6.45 -1.12
C GLN A 102 26.86 5.06 -1.01
N ALA A 103 27.29 4.65 0.19
CA ALA A 103 27.87 3.32 0.40
C ALA A 103 26.84 2.19 0.18
N ARG A 104 25.58 2.40 0.57
CA ARG A 104 24.48 1.47 0.29
C ARG A 104 24.18 1.35 -1.20
N GLN A 105 24.06 2.48 -1.88
CA GLN A 105 23.86 2.50 -3.34
C GLN A 105 25.03 1.84 -4.06
N GLN A 106 26.26 2.11 -3.63
CA GLN A 106 27.46 1.51 -4.22
C GLN A 106 27.46 -0.02 -4.09
N LYS A 107 27.03 -0.59 -2.95
CA LYS A 107 26.90 -2.06 -2.82
C LYS A 107 25.92 -2.67 -3.83
N VAL A 108 24.79 -1.99 -4.09
CA VAL A 108 23.81 -2.45 -5.10
C VAL A 108 24.41 -2.35 -6.50
N VAL A 109 25.13 -1.27 -6.80
CA VAL A 109 25.83 -1.08 -8.08
C VAL A 109 26.93 -2.14 -8.28
N GLU A 110 27.71 -2.44 -7.25
CA GLU A 110 28.75 -3.48 -7.31
C GLU A 110 28.15 -4.87 -7.53
N ALA A 111 27.01 -5.16 -6.89
CA ALA A 111 26.28 -6.40 -7.10
C ALA A 111 25.67 -6.50 -8.52
N SER A 112 25.22 -5.37 -9.08
CA SER A 112 24.62 -5.32 -10.42
C SER A 112 25.65 -5.23 -11.56
N ALA A 113 26.92 -4.96 -11.27
CA ALA A 113 27.99 -4.89 -12.29
C ALA A 113 28.08 -6.17 -13.14
N GLY A 114 27.74 -7.33 -12.57
CA GLY A 114 27.66 -8.61 -13.29
C GLY A 114 26.56 -8.68 -14.35
N LEU A 115 25.50 -7.87 -14.23
CA LEU A 115 24.38 -7.81 -15.19
C LEU A 115 24.74 -7.04 -16.46
N HIS A 116 25.72 -6.15 -16.40
CA HIS A 116 26.12 -5.27 -17.51
C HIS A 116 27.43 -5.69 -18.18
N THR A 117 27.80 -6.97 -18.07
CA THR A 117 28.99 -7.47 -18.75
C THR A 117 28.76 -7.57 -20.27
N ALA A 118 29.82 -7.42 -21.06
CA ALA A 118 29.74 -7.62 -22.51
C ALA A 118 29.19 -9.00 -22.90
N SER A 119 29.50 -10.02 -22.08
CA SER A 119 28.93 -11.37 -22.21
C SER A 119 27.41 -11.37 -22.01
N ALA A 120 26.92 -10.74 -20.93
CA ALA A 120 25.49 -10.66 -20.66
C ALA A 120 24.74 -9.90 -21.77
N GLN A 121 25.30 -8.80 -22.25
CA GLN A 121 24.74 -8.05 -23.38
C GLN A 121 24.66 -8.90 -24.65
N ALA A 122 25.75 -9.60 -25.02
CA ALA A 122 25.76 -10.46 -26.19
C ALA A 122 24.74 -11.61 -26.09
N THR A 123 24.55 -12.16 -24.89
CA THR A 123 23.51 -13.15 -24.63
C THR A 123 22.10 -12.56 -24.81
N MET A 124 21.82 -11.36 -24.29
CA MET A 124 20.53 -10.68 -24.46
C MET A 124 20.24 -10.35 -25.93
N ASP A 125 21.22 -9.81 -26.66
CA ASP A 125 21.10 -9.52 -28.09
C ASP A 125 20.78 -10.79 -28.90
N SER A 126 21.32 -11.94 -28.49
CA SER A 126 21.02 -13.23 -29.10
C SER A 126 19.56 -13.65 -28.86
N PHE A 127 19.04 -13.44 -27.65
CA PHE A 127 17.63 -13.70 -27.35
C PHE A 127 16.70 -12.80 -28.16
N ASP A 128 16.99 -11.49 -28.24
CA ASP A 128 16.15 -10.54 -28.97
C ASP A 128 16.11 -10.87 -30.47
N LYS A 129 17.24 -11.27 -31.06
CA LYS A 129 17.28 -11.75 -32.46
C LYS A 129 16.43 -13.02 -32.67
N ARG A 130 16.49 -13.98 -31.73
CA ARG A 130 15.67 -15.20 -31.80
C ARG A 130 14.17 -14.89 -31.66
N GLN A 131 13.82 -13.95 -30.78
CA GLN A 131 12.46 -13.49 -30.56
C GLN A 131 11.89 -12.81 -31.81
N GLN A 132 12.63 -11.87 -32.41
CA GLN A 132 12.24 -11.22 -33.67
C GLN A 132 12.07 -12.23 -34.80
N ALA A 133 12.96 -13.22 -34.91
CA ALA A 133 12.86 -14.27 -35.92
C ALA A 133 11.62 -15.16 -35.73
N LEU A 134 11.25 -15.51 -34.49
CA LEU A 134 10.04 -16.28 -34.19
C LEU A 134 8.78 -15.46 -34.46
N ALA A 135 8.75 -14.18 -34.09
CA ALA A 135 7.62 -13.29 -34.35
C ALA A 135 7.36 -13.15 -35.86
N ALA A 136 8.40 -12.92 -36.67
CA ALA A 136 8.27 -12.86 -38.12
C ALA A 136 7.78 -14.19 -38.74
N GLN A 137 8.11 -15.35 -38.14
CA GLN A 137 7.57 -16.64 -38.57
C GLN A 137 6.10 -16.80 -38.19
N MET A 138 5.69 -16.31 -37.02
CA MET A 138 4.29 -16.34 -36.57
C MET A 138 3.41 -15.49 -37.47
N GLU A 139 3.84 -14.28 -37.83
CA GLU A 139 3.13 -13.41 -38.77
C GLU A 139 2.93 -14.09 -40.14
N LYS A 140 3.98 -14.73 -40.68
CA LYS A 140 3.90 -15.48 -41.94
C LYS A 140 2.96 -16.69 -41.85
N ALA A 141 2.92 -17.39 -40.72
CA ALA A 141 2.01 -18.52 -40.49
C ALA A 141 0.56 -18.04 -40.36
N ALA A 142 0.33 -16.96 -39.61
CA ALA A 142 -0.98 -16.34 -39.43
C ALA A 142 -1.56 -15.83 -40.75
N ALA A 143 -0.74 -15.19 -41.60
CA ALA A 143 -1.16 -14.76 -42.95
C ALA A 143 -1.61 -15.92 -43.85
N LYS A 144 -1.12 -17.14 -43.59
CA LYS A 144 -1.52 -18.37 -44.28
C LYS A 144 -2.65 -19.14 -43.58
N GLN A 145 -3.18 -18.61 -42.47
CA GLN A 145 -4.15 -19.28 -41.60
C GLN A 145 -3.65 -20.65 -41.06
N ASP A 146 -2.33 -20.83 -40.94
CA ASP A 146 -1.72 -22.07 -40.43
C ASP A 146 -1.67 -22.05 -38.90
N LEU A 147 -2.81 -22.38 -38.28
CA LEU A 147 -2.96 -22.37 -36.81
C LEU A 147 -2.02 -23.35 -36.11
N ALA A 148 -1.70 -24.49 -36.73
CA ALA A 148 -0.77 -25.48 -36.17
C ALA A 148 0.65 -24.91 -36.09
N ALA A 149 1.11 -24.21 -37.15
CA ALA A 149 2.40 -23.53 -37.12
C ALA A 149 2.42 -22.38 -36.10
N VAL A 150 1.34 -21.59 -35.99
CA VAL A 150 1.22 -20.52 -34.98
C VAL A 150 1.35 -21.10 -33.57
N GLN A 151 0.64 -22.18 -33.25
CA GLN A 151 0.71 -22.81 -31.92
C GLN A 151 2.11 -23.34 -31.61
N ARG A 152 2.76 -24.03 -32.57
CA ARG A 152 4.13 -24.54 -32.41
C ARG A 152 5.13 -23.40 -32.17
N LEU A 153 5.02 -22.30 -32.91
CA LEU A 153 5.88 -21.13 -32.75
C LEU A 153 5.64 -20.42 -31.42
N GLY A 154 4.38 -20.38 -30.93
CA GLY A 154 4.04 -19.93 -29.58
C GLY A 154 4.80 -20.71 -28.50
N ALA A 155 4.78 -22.05 -28.58
CA ALA A 155 5.54 -22.89 -27.64
C ALA A 155 7.07 -22.67 -27.72
N GLN A 156 7.60 -22.36 -28.91
CA GLN A 156 9.01 -21.99 -29.06
C GLN A 156 9.33 -20.63 -28.43
N MET A 157 8.41 -19.67 -28.50
CA MET A 157 8.54 -18.38 -27.83
C MET A 157 8.52 -18.55 -26.31
N GLU A 158 7.59 -19.33 -25.76
CA GLU A 158 7.55 -19.64 -24.32
C GLU A 158 8.85 -20.30 -23.84
N LYS A 159 9.38 -21.25 -24.62
CA LYS A 159 10.68 -21.87 -24.32
C LYS A 159 11.83 -20.86 -24.36
N LEU A 160 11.83 -19.95 -25.33
CA LEU A 160 12.83 -18.89 -25.46
C LEU A 160 12.82 -17.96 -24.24
N GLU A 161 11.64 -17.55 -23.78
CA GLU A 161 11.49 -16.72 -22.58
C GLU A 161 11.96 -17.46 -21.32
N ALA A 162 11.68 -18.76 -21.19
CA ALA A 162 12.21 -19.56 -20.09
C ALA A 162 13.75 -19.70 -20.13
N GLU A 163 14.34 -19.85 -21.30
CA GLU A 163 15.80 -19.83 -21.49
C GLU A 163 16.40 -18.46 -21.15
N ARG A 164 15.74 -17.37 -21.56
CA ARG A 164 16.14 -15.98 -21.25
C ARG A 164 16.13 -15.74 -19.75
N ALA A 165 15.05 -16.10 -19.05
CA ALA A 165 14.97 -15.97 -17.60
C ALA A 165 16.08 -16.76 -16.88
N LYS A 166 16.35 -18.00 -17.32
CA LYS A 166 17.47 -18.80 -16.79
C LYS A 166 18.82 -18.16 -17.06
N ALA A 167 19.03 -17.59 -18.25
CA ALA A 167 20.29 -16.94 -18.62
C ALA A 167 20.53 -15.65 -17.84
N MET A 168 19.48 -14.85 -17.58
CA MET A 168 19.58 -13.66 -16.72
C MET A 168 19.92 -14.03 -15.26
N ASN A 169 19.45 -15.20 -14.81
CA ASN A 169 19.79 -15.76 -13.50
C ASN A 169 21.09 -16.59 -13.48
N ALA A 170 21.68 -16.89 -14.65
CA ALA A 170 22.86 -17.73 -14.73
C ALA A 170 24.06 -16.99 -14.11
N GLY A 171 24.63 -17.55 -13.04
CA GLY A 171 25.68 -16.89 -12.24
C GLY A 171 25.16 -16.07 -11.05
N GLY A 172 23.85 -16.17 -10.73
CA GLY A 172 23.25 -15.59 -9.53
C GLY A 172 23.42 -14.08 -9.41
N ALA A 173 23.60 -13.36 -10.53
CA ALA A 173 23.81 -11.92 -10.52
C ALA A 173 22.53 -11.18 -10.07
N LEU A 174 21.36 -11.64 -10.52
CA LEU A 174 20.07 -11.15 -10.04
C LEU A 174 19.88 -11.47 -8.55
N ASP A 175 20.08 -12.72 -8.12
CA ASP A 175 20.01 -13.09 -6.69
C ASP A 175 20.97 -12.27 -5.81
N ARG A 176 22.20 -12.00 -6.28
CA ARG A 176 23.16 -11.14 -5.57
C ARG A 176 22.72 -9.69 -5.54
N THR A 177 22.15 -9.19 -6.62
CA THR A 177 21.62 -7.81 -6.68
C THR A 177 20.43 -7.66 -5.74
N ASP A 178 19.51 -8.62 -5.74
CA ASP A 178 18.35 -8.64 -4.84
C ASP A 178 18.78 -8.76 -3.38
N ALA A 179 19.74 -9.63 -3.07
CA ALA A 179 20.30 -9.75 -1.73
C ALA A 179 21.02 -8.46 -1.30
N ALA A 180 21.79 -7.83 -2.19
CA ALA A 180 22.45 -6.56 -1.92
C ALA A 180 21.44 -5.42 -1.73
N ALA A 181 20.37 -5.38 -2.53
CA ALA A 181 19.29 -4.41 -2.40
C ALA A 181 18.51 -4.62 -1.09
N ALA A 182 18.22 -5.86 -0.72
CA ALA A 182 17.57 -6.19 0.55
C ALA A 182 18.44 -5.79 1.75
N GLU A 183 19.74 -6.07 1.71
CA GLU A 183 20.67 -5.67 2.77
C GLU A 183 20.90 -4.15 2.80
N ALA A 184 20.95 -3.49 1.64
CA ALA A 184 21.03 -2.02 1.56
C ALA A 184 19.74 -1.36 2.06
N GLY A 185 18.58 -1.98 1.83
CA GLY A 185 17.28 -1.54 2.32
C GLY A 185 17.04 -1.86 3.80
N LYS A 186 17.82 -2.78 4.38
CA LYS A 186 17.73 -3.10 5.80
C LYS A 186 18.03 -1.86 6.64
N ASP A 187 17.16 -1.60 7.61
CA ASP A 187 17.32 -0.48 8.54
C ASP A 187 17.53 0.89 7.85
N SER A 188 16.84 1.09 6.72
CA SER A 188 16.95 2.30 5.89
C SER A 188 15.84 3.33 6.15
N ALA A 189 14.69 2.87 6.64
CA ALA A 189 13.50 3.66 6.87
C ALA A 189 12.85 3.29 8.21
N ILE A 190 12.24 4.28 8.85
CA ILE A 190 11.38 4.13 10.02
C ILE A 190 10.08 4.86 9.71
N THR A 191 8.95 4.18 9.82
CA THR A 191 7.62 4.79 9.77
C THR A 191 7.00 4.71 11.15
N ILE A 192 6.50 5.84 11.65
CA ILE A 192 5.71 5.91 12.88
C ILE A 192 4.37 6.53 12.50
N GLY A 193 3.29 5.79 12.67
CA GLY A 193 1.96 6.30 12.46
C GLY A 193 1.14 6.33 13.73
N VAL A 194 0.16 7.21 13.76
CA VAL A 194 -0.80 7.36 14.85
C VAL A 194 -2.18 7.43 14.24
N ASP A 195 -2.99 6.41 14.52
CA ASP A 195 -4.40 6.39 14.14
C ASP A 195 -5.25 6.78 15.35
N VAL A 196 -6.16 7.72 15.14
CA VAL A 196 -7.11 8.17 16.16
C VAL A 196 -8.50 7.65 15.83
N ASN A 197 -9.20 7.15 16.86
CA ASN A 197 -10.57 6.65 16.78
C ASN A 197 -10.72 5.50 15.76
N ARG A 198 -9.66 4.72 15.59
CA ARG A 198 -9.69 3.51 14.79
C ARG A 198 -10.50 2.45 15.53
N ASP A 199 -11.41 1.79 14.82
CA ASP A 199 -12.29 0.76 15.37
C ASP A 199 -11.64 -0.61 15.37
N GLU A 200 -10.81 -0.90 14.38
CA GLU A 200 -10.12 -2.18 14.25
C GLU A 200 -8.66 -2.02 13.85
N TYR A 201 -7.80 -2.85 14.41
CA TYR A 201 -6.40 -2.96 14.03
C TYR A 201 -6.06 -4.43 13.82
N SER A 202 -5.74 -4.77 12.57
CA SER A 202 -5.24 -6.08 12.20
C SER A 202 -3.72 -6.05 12.16
N PHE A 203 -3.10 -7.15 12.58
CA PHE A 203 -1.66 -7.32 12.46
C PHE A 203 -1.32 -8.66 11.82
N GLY A 204 -0.24 -8.67 11.04
CA GLY A 204 0.26 -9.89 10.41
C GLY A 204 1.03 -10.77 11.40
N GLY A 205 0.64 -12.04 11.54
CA GLY A 205 1.44 -13.05 12.21
C GLY A 205 1.49 -12.97 13.75
N LYS A 206 2.47 -13.65 14.35
CA LYS A 206 2.58 -13.78 15.82
C LYS A 206 3.02 -12.45 16.46
N ALA A 207 2.28 -12.04 17.49
CA ALA A 207 2.58 -10.86 18.31
C ALA A 207 3.14 -11.28 19.68
N THR A 208 4.13 -10.55 20.17
CA THR A 208 4.66 -10.67 21.53
C THR A 208 4.26 -9.44 22.32
N SER A 209 3.57 -9.61 23.46
CA SER A 209 3.22 -8.48 24.33
C SER A 209 4.48 -7.90 24.97
N VAL A 210 4.56 -6.56 25.02
CA VAL A 210 5.62 -5.83 25.70
C VAL A 210 5.02 -4.80 26.64
N LYS A 211 5.74 -4.48 27.72
CA LYS A 211 5.32 -3.45 28.66
C LYS A 211 5.84 -2.08 28.22
N ILE A 212 4.92 -1.13 28.04
CA ILE A 212 5.20 0.29 27.86
C ILE A 212 4.44 1.04 28.94
N ASP A 213 5.14 1.89 29.71
CA ASP A 213 4.52 2.56 30.84
C ASP A 213 3.41 3.50 30.39
N GLY A 214 2.26 3.37 31.06
CA GLY A 214 1.05 4.10 30.72
C GLY A 214 0.31 3.58 29.48
N ALA A 215 0.79 2.58 28.73
CA ALA A 215 0.01 2.00 27.63
C ALA A 215 -1.06 1.01 28.14
N ASP A 216 -2.20 0.88 27.43
CA ASP A 216 -3.20 -0.14 27.76
C ASP A 216 -2.75 -1.51 27.23
N ALA A 217 -2.15 -1.53 26.04
CA ALA A 217 -1.46 -2.70 25.51
C ALA A 217 -0.33 -2.26 24.58
N ALA A 218 0.69 -3.10 24.42
CA ALA A 218 1.73 -2.90 23.42
C ALA A 218 2.27 -4.24 22.92
N TYR A 219 2.62 -4.30 21.64
CA TYR A 219 2.99 -5.53 20.96
C TYR A 219 4.16 -5.31 19.99
N LEU A 220 4.99 -6.35 19.87
CA LEU A 220 5.99 -6.51 18.80
C LEU A 220 5.52 -7.62 17.86
N PHE A 221 5.51 -7.37 16.56
CA PHE A 221 5.06 -8.33 15.55
C PHE A 221 6.27 -9.01 14.90
N ASN A 222 6.37 -10.33 15.12
CA ASN A 222 7.61 -11.08 14.91
C ASN A 222 7.99 -11.27 13.44
N VAL A 223 7.08 -11.00 12.48
CA VAL A 223 7.30 -11.28 11.06
C VAL A 223 7.78 -10.03 10.31
N THR A 224 7.16 -8.88 10.56
CA THR A 224 7.17 -7.73 9.63
C THR A 224 8.02 -6.53 10.05
N GLY A 225 8.67 -6.57 11.22
CA GLY A 225 9.36 -5.36 11.72
C GLY A 225 8.36 -4.30 12.19
N GLU A 226 7.21 -4.76 12.67
CA GLU A 226 6.13 -3.89 13.12
C GLU A 226 6.00 -3.92 14.63
N ALA A 227 5.51 -2.83 15.20
CA ALA A 227 5.09 -2.77 16.59
C ALA A 227 3.88 -1.85 16.74
N ALA A 228 3.14 -1.98 17.83
CA ALA A 228 2.05 -1.06 18.13
C ALA A 228 1.89 -0.81 19.64
N ILE A 229 1.47 0.41 19.99
CA ILE A 229 1.05 0.85 21.31
C ILE A 229 -0.43 1.24 21.21
N PHE A 230 -1.25 0.69 22.08
CA PHE A 230 -2.69 0.88 22.11
C PHE A 230 -3.08 1.68 23.35
N LEU A 231 -3.86 2.74 23.14
CA LEU A 231 -4.43 3.59 24.18
C LEU A 231 -5.96 3.66 24.00
N GLY A 232 -6.69 3.57 25.10
CA GLY A 232 -8.14 3.47 25.13
C GLY A 232 -8.65 2.05 25.27
N ALA A 233 -9.95 1.89 25.07
CA ALA A 233 -10.65 0.64 25.33
C ALA A 233 -10.41 -0.39 24.22
N TRP A 234 -9.20 -0.94 24.07
CA TRP A 234 -8.93 -2.02 23.11
C TRP A 234 -9.27 -3.39 23.70
N GLY A 235 -9.82 -4.28 22.87
CA GLY A 235 -10.12 -5.67 23.24
C GLY A 235 -9.70 -6.66 22.16
N PRO A 236 -9.39 -7.91 22.53
CA PRO A 236 -9.17 -8.97 21.55
C PRO A 236 -10.50 -9.34 20.87
N VAL A 237 -10.45 -9.64 19.57
CA VAL A 237 -11.65 -10.09 18.82
C VAL A 237 -11.51 -11.51 18.28
N GLN A 238 -10.34 -11.92 17.80
CA GLN A 238 -9.97 -13.29 17.40
C GLN A 238 -8.52 -13.27 16.90
N ASP A 239 -7.91 -14.44 16.67
CA ASP A 239 -6.52 -14.63 16.24
C ASP A 239 -6.03 -13.55 15.27
N HIS A 240 -5.18 -12.63 15.77
CA HIS A 240 -4.53 -11.54 15.04
C HIS A 240 -5.30 -10.21 14.88
N PHE A 241 -6.37 -9.99 15.66
CA PHE A 241 -7.15 -8.75 15.62
C PHE A 241 -7.38 -8.13 17.00
N LEU A 242 -7.19 -6.81 17.08
CA LEU A 242 -7.67 -5.97 18.16
C LEU A 242 -8.79 -5.07 17.64
N LYS A 243 -9.88 -4.97 18.39
CA LYS A 243 -10.96 -4.02 18.12
C LYS A 243 -11.08 -3.07 19.29
N ALA A 244 -11.26 -1.80 19.01
CA ALA A 244 -11.71 -0.87 20.01
C ALA A 244 -13.10 -1.31 20.49
N ARG A 245 -13.27 -1.48 21.79
CA ARG A 245 -14.54 -1.62 22.50
C ARG A 245 -15.24 -0.27 22.46
N VAL A 246 -15.69 0.11 21.28
CA VAL A 246 -16.66 1.18 21.12
C VAL A 246 -18.02 0.57 21.46
N ASP A 247 -18.75 1.21 22.37
CA ASP A 247 -20.13 0.83 22.66
C ASP A 247 -20.98 1.26 21.45
N ASP A 248 -21.05 0.37 20.44
CA ASP A 248 -21.78 0.58 19.18
C ASP A 248 -23.28 0.89 19.42
N ALA A 249 -23.80 0.57 20.62
CA ALA A 249 -25.18 0.82 21.00
C ALA A 249 -25.45 2.26 21.48
N LYS A 250 -24.41 3.08 21.69
CA LYS A 250 -24.55 4.48 22.10
C LYS A 250 -24.02 5.39 21.03
N ALA A 251 -24.84 6.35 20.62
CA ALA A 251 -24.40 7.50 19.85
C ALA A 251 -23.21 8.17 20.56
N GLN A 252 -22.00 7.91 20.08
CA GLN A 252 -20.81 8.51 20.66
C GLN A 252 -20.68 9.94 20.14
N PRO A 253 -20.21 10.88 20.96
CA PRO A 253 -19.82 12.18 20.44
C PRO A 253 -18.72 11.97 19.39
N GLN A 254 -18.90 12.61 18.24
CA GLN A 254 -18.02 12.46 17.08
C GLN A 254 -16.59 12.97 17.32
N TRP A 255 -16.41 13.92 18.24
CA TRP A 255 -15.19 14.72 18.35
C TRP A 255 -14.16 14.32 19.41
N PRO A 256 -14.53 13.70 20.54
CA PRO A 256 -13.54 13.23 21.50
C PRO A 256 -12.62 12.16 20.91
N VAL A 257 -11.39 12.13 21.40
CA VAL A 257 -10.42 11.07 21.12
C VAL A 257 -10.73 9.92 22.07
N GLN A 258 -11.29 8.84 21.55
CA GLN A 258 -11.74 7.67 22.30
C GLN A 258 -10.66 6.59 22.38
N ASN A 259 -9.86 6.46 21.32
CA ASN A 259 -8.75 5.53 21.24
C ASN A 259 -7.65 6.05 20.32
N ILE A 260 -6.44 5.56 20.55
CA ILE A 260 -5.25 5.86 19.76
C ILE A 260 -4.48 4.55 19.54
N VAL A 261 -3.99 4.33 18.32
CA VAL A 261 -2.94 3.34 18.01
C VAL A 261 -1.72 4.06 17.52
N VAL A 262 -0.58 3.88 18.18
CA VAL A 262 0.73 4.26 17.63
C VAL A 262 1.34 3.02 17.01
N TYR A 263 1.53 2.98 15.71
CA TYR A 263 2.18 1.87 15.01
C TYR A 263 3.55 2.26 14.48
N PHE A 264 4.43 1.26 14.39
CA PHE A 264 5.81 1.42 13.96
C PHE A 264 6.09 0.41 12.86
N GLN A 265 6.87 0.82 11.86
CA GLN A 265 7.51 -0.07 10.89
C GLN A 265 8.99 0.31 10.82
N ALA A 266 9.87 -0.59 11.25
CA ALA A 266 11.31 -0.36 11.30
C ALA A 266 12.07 -1.70 11.38
N ASP A 267 13.41 -1.65 11.34
CA ASP A 267 14.20 -2.81 11.74
C ASP A 267 13.84 -3.26 13.17
N LYS A 268 13.69 -4.57 13.37
CA LYS A 268 13.24 -5.17 14.64
C LYS A 268 14.09 -4.73 15.83
N SER A 269 15.39 -4.52 15.62
CA SER A 269 16.31 -4.08 16.68
C SER A 269 16.01 -2.68 17.21
N ARG A 270 15.33 -1.82 16.43
CA ARG A 270 14.98 -0.45 16.82
C ARG A 270 13.68 -0.34 17.60
N LEU A 271 12.73 -1.25 17.35
CA LEU A 271 11.36 -1.13 17.84
C LEU A 271 11.28 -0.92 19.37
N PRO A 272 11.98 -1.70 20.23
CA PRO A 272 11.86 -1.51 21.68
C PRO A 272 12.32 -0.12 22.15
N ALA A 273 13.35 0.44 21.52
CA ALA A 273 13.88 1.76 21.87
C ALA A 273 12.98 2.89 21.33
N LEU A 274 12.41 2.73 20.13
CA LEU A 274 11.47 3.69 19.55
C LEU A 274 10.15 3.75 20.35
N MET A 275 9.59 2.60 20.72
CA MET A 275 8.34 2.54 21.50
C MET A 275 8.48 3.23 22.85
N LYS A 276 9.61 3.06 23.55
CA LYS A 276 9.88 3.70 24.85
C LYS A 276 10.04 5.22 24.78
N GLN A 277 10.29 5.78 23.60
CA GLN A 277 10.42 7.22 23.41
C GLN A 277 9.08 7.92 23.16
N VAL A 278 7.98 7.17 22.99
CA VAL A 278 6.65 7.76 22.91
C VAL A 278 6.25 8.33 24.26
N ASP A 279 5.85 9.60 24.27
CA ASP A 279 5.27 10.26 25.43
C ASP A 279 3.80 9.85 25.57
N VAL A 280 3.59 8.65 26.11
CA VAL A 280 2.26 8.06 26.32
C VAL A 280 1.36 8.97 27.19
N PRO A 281 1.84 9.61 28.28
CA PRO A 281 1.04 10.57 29.03
C PRO A 281 0.49 11.72 28.17
N LYS A 282 1.29 12.30 27.27
CA LYS A 282 0.81 13.34 26.33
C LYS A 282 -0.27 12.84 25.38
N LEU A 283 -0.12 11.63 24.84
CA LEU A 283 -1.15 11.05 23.97
C LEU A 283 -2.45 10.79 24.73
N ARG A 284 -2.38 10.26 25.96
CA ARG A 284 -3.57 10.07 26.81
C ARG A 284 -4.27 11.39 27.15
N ALA A 285 -3.53 12.48 27.33
CA ALA A 285 -4.12 13.78 27.60
C ALA A 285 -5.03 14.28 26.45
N LEU A 286 -4.92 13.73 25.24
CA LEU A 286 -5.84 14.00 24.14
C LEU A 286 -7.22 13.36 24.35
N MET A 287 -7.26 12.23 25.05
CA MET A 287 -8.49 11.47 25.32
C MET A 287 -9.31 12.03 26.48
N ALA A 288 -8.70 12.88 27.30
CA ALA A 288 -9.37 13.52 28.44
C ALA A 288 -10.06 14.85 28.08
N ARG A 289 -10.04 15.27 26.81
CA ARG A 289 -10.54 16.55 26.31
C ARG A 289 -11.91 16.48 25.65
#